data_AF-K2C5S1-F1
#
_entry.id   AF-K2C5S1-F1
#
_cell.length_a   1.000
_cell.length_b   1.000
_cell.length_c   1.000
_cell.angle_alpha   90.00
_cell.angle_beta   90.00
_cell.angle_gamma   90.00
#
_symmetry.space_group_name_H-M   'P 1'
#
loop_
_entity.id
_entity.type
_entity.pdbx_description
1 polymer ?
#
loop_
_entity_poly.entity_id
_entity_poly.type
_entity_poly.pdbx_seq_one_letter_code
_entity_poly.pdbx_strand_id
1 'polypeptide(L)'
;QQSEKKLKALAMGIFKLYEKFKDRLSDPVVIRLHGMDRGGIEERTKNIWDTIVDPRDDELLRLQSVVNDLRERQHQVFVNVNNHFEGSAPRTIEKIKALLQIA
;
A
#
# COMPACT_ATOMS: atom_id res chain seq x y z
N GLN A 1 22.84 13.95 3.36
CA GLN A 1 21.76 14.80 3.90
C GLN A 1 20.89 15.45 2.81
N GLN A 2 21.38 16.36 1.93
CA GLN A 2 20.56 16.93 0.83
C GLN A 2 20.16 15.87 -0.24
N SER A 3 21.03 14.87 -0.45
CA SER A 3 20.83 13.74 -1.38
C SER A 3 19.75 12.75 -0.92
N GLU A 4 19.63 12.48 0.38
CA GLU A 4 18.60 11.59 0.94
C GLU A 4 17.20 12.21 0.90
N LYS A 5 17.09 13.54 1.08
CA LYS A 5 15.83 14.27 0.86
C LYS A 5 15.42 14.28 -0.62
N LYS A 6 16.39 14.34 -1.55
CA LYS A 6 16.15 14.24 -3.00
C LYS A 6 15.76 12.82 -3.43
N LEU A 7 16.27 11.79 -2.76
CA LEU A 7 15.87 10.38 -2.94
C LEU A 7 14.48 10.09 -2.35
N LYS A 8 14.13 10.67 -1.20
CA LYS A 8 12.73 10.70 -0.69
C LYS A 8 11.78 11.44 -1.64
N ALA A 9 12.26 12.41 -2.41
CA ALA A 9 11.48 13.15 -3.41
C ALA A 9 11.37 12.45 -4.78
N LEU A 10 12.21 11.44 -5.06
CA LEU A 10 12.08 10.54 -6.22
C LEU A 10 11.16 9.33 -5.95
N ALA A 11 10.66 9.19 -4.71
CA ALA A 11 9.62 8.25 -4.33
C ALA A 11 8.29 8.61 -5.00
N MET A 12 8.14 8.22 -6.26
CA MET A 12 6.83 8.07 -6.90
C MET A 12 6.15 6.84 -6.29
N GLY A 13 5.67 6.97 -5.05
CA GLY A 13 4.77 5.99 -4.46
C GLY A 13 3.50 5.88 -5.32
N ILE A 14 2.85 4.72 -5.28
CA ILE A 14 1.68 4.41 -6.13
C ILE A 14 0.60 5.51 -6.09
N PHE A 15 0.43 6.19 -4.94
CA PHE A 15 -0.56 7.25 -4.76
C PHE A 15 -0.30 8.46 -5.65
N LYS A 16 0.97 8.85 -5.84
CA LYS A 16 1.32 9.98 -6.72
C LYS A 16 1.13 9.61 -8.20
N LEU A 17 1.42 8.36 -8.56
CA LEU A 17 1.16 7.85 -9.92
C LEU A 17 -0.34 7.79 -10.18
N TYR A 18 -1.12 7.33 -9.20
CA TYR A 18 -2.57 7.29 -9.26
C TYR A 18 -3.15 8.68 -9.54
N GLU A 19 -2.82 9.70 -8.75
CA GLU A 19 -3.34 11.06 -8.97
C GLU A 19 -3.04 11.61 -10.37
N LYS A 20 -1.88 11.25 -10.92
CA LYS A 20 -1.47 11.73 -12.25
C LYS A 20 -2.17 10.98 -13.40
N PHE A 21 -2.53 9.72 -13.20
CA PHE A 21 -2.93 8.82 -14.30
C PHE A 21 -4.28 8.13 -14.10
N LYS A 22 -5.02 8.41 -13.01
CA LYS A 22 -6.30 7.77 -12.68
C LYS A 22 -7.31 7.78 -13.82
N ASP A 23 -7.38 8.86 -14.60
CA ASP A 23 -8.31 8.99 -15.74
C ASP A 23 -7.90 8.15 -16.97
N ARG A 24 -6.75 7.48 -16.92
CA ARG A 24 -6.21 6.63 -17.99
C ARG A 24 -6.21 5.14 -17.63
N LEU A 25 -6.66 4.80 -16.43
CA LEU A 25 -6.71 3.41 -15.99
C LEU A 25 -7.86 2.68 -16.70
N SER A 26 -7.59 1.45 -17.13
CA SER A 26 -8.58 0.52 -17.63
C SER A 26 -8.96 -0.48 -16.55
N ASP A 27 -10.15 -1.08 -16.69
CA ASP A 27 -10.61 -2.17 -15.85
C ASP A 27 -9.96 -3.52 -16.26
N PRO A 28 -9.56 -4.40 -15.30
CA PRO A 28 -9.47 -4.21 -13.85
C PRO A 28 -8.21 -3.46 -13.40
N VAL A 29 -8.27 -2.85 -12.22
CA VAL A 29 -7.12 -2.17 -11.59
C VAL A 29 -6.54 -3.03 -10.48
N VAL A 30 -5.23 -3.29 -10.55
CA VAL A 30 -4.49 -4.07 -9.54
C VAL A 30 -3.51 -3.15 -8.81
N ILE A 31 -3.64 -3.08 -7.48
CA ILE A 31 -2.77 -2.31 -6.59
C ILE A 31 -1.95 -3.28 -5.74
N ARG A 32 -0.62 -3.21 -5.81
CA ARG A 32 0.27 -4.07 -5.02
C ARG A 32 1.05 -3.27 -3.97
N LEU A 33 0.79 -3.53 -2.70
CA LEU A 33 1.49 -2.93 -1.57
C LEU A 33 2.73 -3.76 -1.26
N HIS A 34 3.91 -3.26 -1.63
CA HIS A 34 5.14 -4.05 -1.53
C HIS A 34 5.99 -3.78 -0.28
N GLY A 35 6.05 -2.53 0.18
CA GLY A 35 7.07 -2.08 1.15
C GLY A 35 8.43 -1.84 0.49
N MET A 36 9.19 -0.86 0.97
CA MET A 36 10.50 -0.50 0.37
C MET A 36 11.71 -1.12 1.09
N ASP A 37 11.57 -1.47 2.37
CA ASP A 37 12.66 -1.96 3.21
C ASP A 37 12.53 -3.47 3.48
N ARG A 38 12.88 -4.28 2.49
CA ARG A 38 12.77 -5.74 2.62
C ARG A 38 13.67 -6.29 3.73
N GLY A 39 14.94 -5.87 3.75
CA GLY A 39 15.94 -6.39 4.68
C GLY A 39 15.65 -6.01 6.13
N GLY A 40 15.30 -4.74 6.39
CA GLY A 40 14.94 -4.30 7.74
C GLY A 40 13.67 -4.96 8.25
N ILE A 41 12.70 -5.23 7.38
CA ILE A 41 11.49 -5.98 7.76
C ILE A 41 11.80 -7.46 8.06
N GLU A 42 12.62 -8.13 7.25
CA GLU A 42 13.06 -9.51 7.50
C GLU A 42 13.82 -9.63 8.84
N GLU A 43 14.70 -8.69 9.16
CA GLU A 43 15.44 -8.65 10.43
C GLU A 43 14.49 -8.52 11.64
N ARG A 44 13.53 -7.60 11.56
CA ARG A 44 12.60 -7.31 12.66
C ARG A 44 11.57 -8.40 12.88
N THR A 45 11.14 -9.07 11.80
CA THR A 45 10.17 -10.16 11.85
C THR A 45 10.81 -11.51 12.13
N LYS A 46 12.10 -11.70 11.84
CA LYS A 46 12.80 -12.99 11.93
C LYS A 46 12.08 -14.11 11.16
N ASN A 47 11.48 -13.75 10.02
CA ASN A 47 10.60 -14.61 9.21
C ASN A 47 9.29 -15.05 9.88
N ILE A 48 8.92 -14.42 11.01
CA ILE A 48 7.63 -14.62 11.69
C ILE A 48 6.73 -13.43 11.32
N TRP A 49 5.76 -13.68 10.44
CA TRP A 49 4.91 -12.66 9.80
C TRP A 49 3.57 -12.46 10.51
N ASP A 50 3.55 -12.64 11.82
CA ASP A 50 2.33 -12.69 12.64
C ASP A 50 2.06 -11.39 13.40
N THR A 51 2.85 -10.34 13.18
CA THR A 51 2.79 -9.07 13.91
C THR A 51 3.11 -7.93 12.96
N ILE A 52 2.47 -6.78 13.17
CA ILE A 52 2.79 -5.55 12.46
C ILE A 52 4.03 -4.93 13.11
N VAL A 53 5.12 -4.82 12.37
CA VAL A 53 6.36 -4.21 12.85
C VAL A 53 6.54 -2.80 12.29
N ASP A 54 6.02 -2.49 11.10
CA ASP A 54 6.18 -1.18 10.47
C ASP A 54 4.81 -0.59 10.12
N PRO A 55 4.06 -0.01 11.08
CA PRO A 55 2.75 0.54 10.83
C PRO A 55 2.78 1.64 9.75
N ARG A 56 1.88 1.55 8.77
CA ARG A 56 1.75 2.49 7.66
C ARG A 56 0.33 3.04 7.54
N ASP A 57 -0.28 3.42 8.66
CA ASP A 57 -1.69 3.85 8.74
C ASP A 57 -2.01 5.00 7.77
N ASP A 58 -1.12 5.98 7.64
CA ASP A 58 -1.28 7.09 6.68
C ASP A 58 -1.33 6.63 5.23
N GLU A 59 -0.56 5.59 4.86
CA GLU A 59 -0.61 5.01 3.51
C GLU A 59 -1.89 4.18 3.31
N LEU A 60 -2.39 3.52 4.36
CA LEU A 60 -3.66 2.78 4.30
C LEU A 60 -4.87 3.72 4.14
N LEU A 61 -4.86 4.89 4.78
CA LEU A 61 -5.90 5.92 4.56
C LEU A 61 -5.86 6.46 3.13
N ARG A 62 -4.67 6.67 2.56
CA ARG A 62 -4.54 7.05 1.14
C ARG A 62 -5.04 5.95 0.21
N LEU A 63 -4.75 4.68 0.52
CA LEU A 63 -5.27 3.54 -0.21
C LEU A 63 -6.80 3.51 -0.18
N GLN A 64 -7.42 3.76 0.98
CA GLN A 64 -8.88 3.86 1.10
C GLN A 64 -9.45 4.89 0.12
N SER A 65 -8.85 6.10 0.06
CA SER A 65 -9.28 7.13 -0.89
C SER A 65 -9.14 6.68 -2.35
N VAL A 66 -8.02 6.04 -2.72
CA VAL A 66 -7.80 5.53 -4.09
C VAL A 66 -8.80 4.43 -4.46
N VAL A 67 -9.03 3.47 -3.56
CA VAL A 67 -9.97 2.37 -3.82
C VAL A 67 -11.40 2.90 -3.94
N ASN A 68 -11.81 3.86 -3.12
CA ASN A 68 -13.14 4.46 -3.22
C ASN A 68 -13.34 5.20 -4.55
N ASP A 69 -12.38 6.03 -4.97
CA ASP A 69 -12.45 6.73 -6.27
C ASP A 69 -12.52 5.73 -7.45
N LEU A 70 -11.70 4.66 -7.43
CA LEU A 70 -11.78 3.60 -8.44
C LEU A 70 -13.14 2.88 -8.46
N ARG A 71 -13.73 2.60 -7.29
CA ARG A 71 -15.05 1.96 -7.17
C ARG A 71 -16.16 2.89 -7.65
N GLU A 72 -16.11 4.18 -7.33
CA GLU A 72 -17.05 5.18 -7.84
C GLU A 72 -17.01 5.23 -9.37
N ARG A 73 -15.82 5.12 -9.95
CA ARG A 73 -15.58 4.99 -11.40
C ARG A 73 -15.91 3.61 -11.98
N GLN A 74 -16.50 2.71 -11.20
CA GLN A 74 -16.95 1.37 -11.60
C GLN A 74 -15.82 0.40 -12.00
N HIS A 75 -14.59 0.61 -11.55
CA HIS A 75 -13.51 -0.37 -11.74
C HIS A 75 -13.64 -1.55 -10.76
N GLN A 76 -13.35 -2.76 -11.23
CA GLN A 76 -12.97 -3.89 -10.41
C GLN A 76 -11.54 -3.68 -9.88
N VAL A 77 -11.42 -3.63 -8.55
CA VAL A 77 -10.14 -3.33 -7.88
C VAL A 77 -9.65 -4.55 -7.11
N PHE A 78 -8.41 -4.95 -7.38
CA PHE A 78 -7.69 -5.96 -6.61
C PHE A 78 -6.56 -5.31 -5.81
N VAL A 79 -6.52 -5.57 -4.50
CA VAL A 79 -5.44 -5.10 -3.62
C VAL A 79 -4.61 -6.29 -3.15
N ASN A 80 -3.36 -6.35 -3.56
CA ASN A 80 -2.41 -7.39 -3.19
C ASN A 80 -1.45 -6.87 -2.12
N VAL A 81 -1.48 -7.47 -0.94
CA VAL A 81 -0.61 -7.07 0.18
C VAL A 81 0.57 -8.02 0.29
N ASN A 82 1.78 -7.47 0.29
CA ASN A 82 3.00 -8.21 0.59
C ASN A 82 3.35 -8.09 2.08
N ASN A 83 3.90 -9.16 2.67
CA ASN A 83 4.30 -9.19 4.07
C ASN A 83 5.35 -8.11 4.41
N HIS A 84 6.17 -7.69 3.44
CA HIS A 84 7.15 -6.62 3.65
C HIS A 84 6.55 -5.22 3.74
N PHE A 85 5.24 -5.04 3.55
CA PHE A 85 4.61 -3.74 3.66
C PHE A 85 4.57 -3.23 5.12
N GLU A 86 3.95 -3.98 6.03
CA GLU A 86 3.92 -3.65 7.48
C GLU A 86 4.50 -4.77 8.37
N GLY A 87 4.96 -5.88 7.80
CA GLY A 87 5.45 -7.06 8.54
C GLY A 87 4.44 -8.21 8.68
N SER A 88 3.19 -8.04 8.27
CA SER A 88 2.18 -9.10 8.29
C SER A 88 1.08 -8.85 7.26
N ALA A 89 1.12 -9.56 6.13
CA ALA A 89 0.10 -9.40 5.10
C ALA A 89 -1.33 -9.71 5.61
N PRO A 90 -1.57 -10.81 6.36
CA PRO A 90 -2.92 -11.08 6.88
C PRO A 90 -3.45 -9.96 7.77
N ARG A 91 -2.65 -9.44 8.71
CA ARG A 91 -3.10 -8.36 9.59
C ARG A 91 -3.32 -7.04 8.87
N THR A 92 -2.46 -6.71 7.91
CA THR A 92 -2.67 -5.55 7.05
C THR A 92 -3.96 -5.68 6.23
N ILE A 93 -4.27 -6.88 5.72
CA ILE A 93 -5.54 -7.14 5.02
C ILE A 93 -6.73 -6.87 5.96
N GLU A 94 -6.68 -7.33 7.22
CA GLU A 94 -7.74 -7.04 8.19
C GLU A 94 -7.91 -5.53 8.45
N LYS A 95 -6.80 -4.77 8.54
CA LYS A 95 -6.85 -3.29 8.63
C LYS A 95 -7.53 -2.68 7.40
N ILE A 96 -7.16 -3.13 6.19
CA ILE A 96 -7.73 -2.64 4.92
C ILE A 96 -9.22 -2.98 4.84
N LYS A 97 -9.62 -4.20 5.21
CA LYS A 97 -11.02 -4.63 5.27
C LYS A 97 -11.84 -3.76 6.20
N ALA A 98 -11.34 -3.49 7.41
CA ALA A 98 -11.99 -2.61 8.37
C ALA A 98 -12.14 -1.18 7.82
N LEU A 99 -11.09 -0.63 7.19
CA LEU A 99 -11.13 0.71 6.58
C LEU A 99 -12.12 0.79 5.41
N LEU A 100 -12.19 -0.24 4.57
CA LEU A 100 -13.09 -0.30 3.43
C LEU A 100 -14.50 -0.80 3.78
N GLN A 101 -14.72 -1.22 5.03
CA GLN A 101 -15.96 -1.81 5.53
C GLN A 101 -16.40 -3.02 4.69
N ILE A 102 -15.46 -3.91 4.39
CA ILE A 102 -15.70 -5.15 3.63
C ILE A 102 -15.31 -6.37 4.48
N ALA A 103 -16.03 -7.48 4.25
CA ALA A 103 -15.90 -8.72 5.02
C ALA A 103 -14.69 -9.58 4.60
#